data_AF-A0A9X0WB99-F1
#
_entry.id   AF-A0A9X0WB99-F1
#
_cell.length_a   1.000
_cell.length_b   1.000
_cell.length_c   1.000
_cell.angle_alpha   90.00
_cell.angle_beta   90.00
_cell.angle_gamma   90.00
#
_symmetry.space_group_name_H-M   'P 1'
#
loop_
_entity.id
_entity.type
_entity.pdbx_description
1 polymer ?
#
loop_
_entity_poly.entity_id
_entity_poly.type
_entity_poly.pdbx_seq_one_letter_code
_entity_poly.pdbx_strand_id
1 'polypeptide(L)'
;MTATTLRRRPSRFGLLGLLSALLLASCAEDPMGPENRFALIAFGQCSYAQALMLADQAIAKGNADNVERGLMLKAAILRDRGDPEAAEALYPEIDAAWQAAKEKPLSESRRQRDIQMFIDIAHAERHAKGLDPSCQGNPDSSLGTIEHSASANR
;
A
#
# COMPACT_ATOMS: atom_id res chain seq x y z
N MET A 1 19.20 45.87 -60.54
CA MET A 1 19.83 45.21 -59.37
C MET A 1 18.77 44.33 -58.73
N THR A 2 18.82 43.03 -58.98
CA THR A 2 17.78 42.04 -58.64
C THR A 2 18.19 41.28 -57.37
N ALA A 3 17.36 41.37 -56.33
CA ALA A 3 17.56 40.68 -55.06
C ALA A 3 16.91 39.29 -55.09
N THR A 4 17.73 38.25 -54.94
CA THR A 4 17.28 36.84 -54.90
C THR A 4 16.94 36.44 -53.47
N THR A 5 15.66 36.20 -53.18
CA THR A 5 15.17 35.71 -51.89
C THR A 5 15.18 34.17 -51.85
N LEU A 6 16.02 33.59 -50.98
CA LEU A 6 16.09 32.16 -50.70
C LEU A 6 15.03 31.76 -49.66
N ARG A 7 13.98 31.05 -50.09
CA ARG A 7 13.00 30.39 -49.19
C ARG A 7 13.61 29.12 -48.59
N ARG A 8 13.90 29.14 -47.29
CA ARG A 8 14.26 27.95 -46.49
C ARG A 8 13.01 27.13 -46.20
N ARG A 9 12.94 25.87 -46.66
CA ARG A 9 11.87 24.92 -46.30
C ARG A 9 12.14 24.37 -44.89
N PRO A 10 11.15 24.34 -43.99
CA PRO A 10 11.30 23.70 -42.68
C PRO A 10 11.36 22.17 -42.83
N SER A 11 12.40 21.57 -42.24
CA SER A 11 12.62 20.13 -42.17
C SER A 11 11.52 19.44 -41.38
N ARG A 12 10.80 18.52 -42.03
CA ARG A 12 9.72 17.69 -41.46
C ARG A 12 10.19 16.64 -40.43
N PHE A 13 11.50 16.52 -40.19
CA PHE A 13 12.08 15.53 -39.28
C PHE A 13 12.09 15.94 -37.80
N GLY A 14 11.77 17.19 -37.46
CA GLY A 14 11.74 17.65 -36.07
C GLY A 14 10.51 17.21 -35.25
N LEU A 15 9.41 16.82 -35.91
CA LEU A 15 8.14 16.56 -35.21
C LEU A 15 8.02 15.14 -34.65
N LEU A 16 8.71 14.16 -35.23
CA LEU A 16 8.61 12.75 -34.80
C LEU A 16 9.43 12.42 -33.54
N GLY A 17 10.52 13.15 -33.27
CA GLY A 17 11.35 12.91 -32.08
C GLY A 17 10.72 13.39 -30.77
N LEU A 18 9.90 14.45 -30.82
CA LEU A 18 9.24 15.02 -29.64
C LEU A 18 8.08 14.16 -29.12
N LEU A 19 7.41 13.40 -29.99
CA LEU A 19 6.31 12.50 -29.60
C LEU A 19 6.78 11.26 -28.82
N SER A 20 7.96 10.71 -29.14
CA SER A 20 8.51 9.56 -28.42
C SER A 20 9.01 9.91 -27.01
N ALA A 21 9.46 11.15 -26.79
CA ALA A 21 9.89 11.62 -25.47
C ALA A 21 8.71 11.86 -24.51
N LEU A 22 7.53 12.20 -25.04
CA LEU A 22 6.30 12.38 -24.25
C LEU A 22 5.67 11.04 -23.80
N LEU A 23 5.92 9.95 -24.51
CA LEU A 23 5.38 8.61 -24.18
C LEU A 23 6.15 7.91 -23.04
N LEU A 24 7.38 8.32 -22.75
CA LEU A 24 8.19 7.75 -21.65
C LEU A 24 8.00 8.48 -20.32
N ALA A 25 7.30 9.62 -20.30
CA ALA A 25 7.08 10.43 -19.10
C ALA A 25 5.78 10.09 -18.34
N SER A 26 4.99 9.10 -18.81
CA SER A 26 3.75 8.70 -18.14
C SER A 26 3.78 7.24 -17.67
N CYS A 27 4.79 6.87 -16.88
CA CYS A 27 4.58 5.77 -15.95
C CYS A 27 3.59 6.29 -14.90
N ALA A 28 2.33 5.83 -14.96
CA ALA A 28 1.32 6.20 -13.99
C ALA A 28 1.87 5.92 -12.58
N GLU A 29 1.81 6.94 -11.72
CA GLU A 29 2.14 6.84 -10.30
C GLU A 29 1.41 5.62 -9.71
N ASP A 30 2.10 4.79 -8.92
CA ASP A 30 1.49 3.63 -8.29
C ASP A 30 0.30 4.10 -7.45
N PRO A 31 -0.95 3.65 -7.72
CA PRO A 31 -2.12 4.11 -6.99
C PRO A 31 -2.09 3.78 -5.49
N MET A 32 -1.21 2.88 -5.04
CA MET A 32 -0.98 2.59 -3.62
C MET A 32 0.12 3.46 -3.01
N GLY A 33 1.06 3.96 -3.81
CA GLY A 33 2.35 4.44 -3.34
C GLY A 33 3.28 3.29 -2.91
N PRO A 34 4.61 3.50 -2.96
CA PRO A 34 5.57 2.42 -2.76
C PRO A 34 5.51 1.82 -1.35
N GLU A 35 5.31 2.64 -0.31
CA GLU A 35 5.29 2.16 1.09
C GLU A 35 4.10 1.25 1.37
N ASN A 36 2.88 1.64 0.96
CA ASN A 36 1.69 0.80 1.13
C ASN A 36 1.80 -0.49 0.33
N ARG A 37 2.42 -0.46 -0.86
CA ARG A 37 2.68 -1.66 -1.66
C ARG A 37 3.62 -2.61 -0.93
N PHE A 38 4.72 -2.11 -0.38
CA PHE A 38 5.65 -2.94 0.39
C PHE A 38 5.02 -3.48 1.69
N ALA A 39 4.20 -2.67 2.37
CA ALA A 39 3.44 -3.10 3.54
C ALA A 39 2.50 -4.28 3.19
N LEU A 40 1.77 -4.19 2.07
CA LEU A 40 0.87 -5.26 1.62
C LEU A 40 1.63 -6.54 1.23
N ILE A 41 2.81 -6.40 0.61
CA ILE A 41 3.67 -7.55 0.28
C ILE A 41 4.15 -8.24 1.58
N ALA A 42 4.64 -7.48 2.56
CA ALA A 42 5.06 -8.03 3.85
C ALA A 42 3.89 -8.69 4.60
N PHE A 43 2.70 -8.09 4.51
CA PHE A 43 1.47 -8.63 5.08
C PHE A 43 1.09 -10.00 4.47
N GLY A 44 1.18 -10.13 3.14
CA GLY A 44 1.01 -11.41 2.43
C GLY A 44 2.10 -12.45 2.71
N GLN A 45 3.22 -12.05 3.33
CA GLN A 45 4.32 -12.94 3.74
C GLN A 45 4.28 -13.30 5.23
N CYS A 46 3.20 -12.95 5.93
CA CYS A 46 3.04 -13.17 7.36
C CYS A 46 4.06 -12.39 8.24
N SER A 47 4.72 -11.37 7.69
CA SER A 47 5.68 -10.52 8.41
C SER A 47 4.96 -9.31 9.04
N TYR A 48 4.09 -9.54 10.01
CA TYR A 48 3.21 -8.49 10.58
C TYR A 48 3.98 -7.28 11.14
N ALA A 49 5.08 -7.50 11.85
CA ALA A 49 5.89 -6.40 12.40
C ALA A 49 6.44 -5.48 11.30
N GLN A 50 6.97 -6.07 10.22
CA GLN A 50 7.47 -5.31 9.08
C GLN A 50 6.33 -4.61 8.33
N ALA A 51 5.21 -5.30 8.13
CA ALA A 51 4.03 -4.73 7.47
C ALA A 51 3.51 -3.50 8.22
N LEU A 52 3.41 -3.57 9.56
CA LEU A 52 2.99 -2.44 10.40
C LEU A 52 3.99 -1.27 10.31
N MET A 53 5.28 -1.55 10.40
CA MET A 53 6.31 -0.51 10.26
C MET A 53 6.23 0.21 8.90
N LEU A 54 6.00 -0.53 7.82
CA LEU A 54 5.87 0.04 6.48
C LEU A 54 4.57 0.84 6.31
N ALA A 55 3.47 0.35 6.87
CA ALA A 55 2.20 1.10 6.92
C ALA A 55 2.37 2.42 7.70
N ASP A 56 3.07 2.41 8.83
CA ASP A 56 3.37 3.61 9.62
C ASP A 56 4.21 4.62 8.83
N GLN A 57 5.16 4.15 8.02
CA GLN A 57 5.93 5.02 7.12
C GLN A 57 5.06 5.63 6.02
N ALA A 58 4.15 4.86 5.44
CA ALA A 58 3.20 5.35 4.45
C ALA A 58 2.28 6.44 5.04
N ILE A 59 1.81 6.23 6.28
CA ILE A 59 0.99 7.20 7.01
C ILE A 59 1.77 8.47 7.33
N ALA A 60 3.04 8.35 7.76
CA ALA A 60 3.84 9.51 8.15
C ALA A 60 4.28 10.40 6.98
N LYS A 61 4.43 9.84 5.77
CA LYS A 61 5.00 10.54 4.60
C LYS A 61 4.01 10.74 3.45
N GLY A 62 2.85 10.08 3.50
CA GLY A 62 1.90 10.02 2.41
C GLY A 62 1.12 11.31 2.19
N ASN A 63 0.57 11.45 0.98
CA ASN A 63 -0.54 12.36 0.71
C ASN A 63 -1.85 11.79 1.30
N ALA A 64 -2.94 12.54 1.25
CA ALA A 64 -4.22 12.13 1.85
C ALA A 64 -4.69 10.73 1.37
N ASP A 65 -4.53 10.40 0.09
CA ASP A 65 -4.87 9.08 -0.45
C ASP A 65 -3.97 7.97 0.12
N ASN A 66 -2.66 8.21 0.22
CA ASN A 66 -1.73 7.23 0.75
C ASN A 66 -1.91 7.02 2.26
N VAL A 67 -2.23 8.08 3.00
CA VAL A 67 -2.53 8.02 4.43
C VAL A 67 -3.79 7.20 4.67
N GLU A 68 -4.86 7.48 3.92
CA GLU A 68 -6.13 6.73 4.01
C GLU A 68 -5.91 5.23 3.75
N ARG A 69 -5.23 4.87 2.67
CA ARG A 69 -4.88 3.47 2.36
C ARG A 69 -3.99 2.84 3.42
N GLY A 70 -3.00 3.57 3.92
CA GLY A 70 -2.07 3.09 4.95
C GLY A 70 -2.79 2.76 6.26
N LEU A 71 -3.74 3.60 6.67
CA LEU A 71 -4.57 3.36 7.85
C LEU A 71 -5.49 2.13 7.67
N MET A 72 -6.15 1.99 6.51
CA MET A 72 -6.98 0.82 6.22
C MET A 72 -6.15 -0.47 6.17
N LEU A 73 -4.96 -0.42 5.56
CA LEU A 73 -4.03 -1.54 5.53
C LEU A 73 -3.53 -1.90 6.94
N LYS A 74 -3.22 -0.91 7.77
CA LYS A 74 -2.84 -1.12 9.18
C LYS A 74 -3.98 -1.80 9.95
N ALA A 75 -5.21 -1.34 9.80
CA ALA A 75 -6.38 -1.98 10.41
C ALA A 75 -6.57 -3.43 9.92
N ALA A 76 -6.35 -3.70 8.62
CA ALA A 76 -6.38 -5.06 8.08
C ALA A 76 -5.33 -5.97 8.71
N ILE A 77 -4.08 -5.49 8.85
CA ILE A 77 -2.99 -6.23 9.49
C ILE A 77 -3.33 -6.55 10.95
N LEU A 78 -3.84 -5.56 11.70
CA LEU A 78 -4.24 -5.71 13.11
C LEU A 78 -5.37 -6.73 13.27
N ARG A 79 -6.38 -6.69 12.41
CA ARG A 79 -7.49 -7.64 12.44
C ARG A 79 -7.05 -9.06 12.11
N ASP A 80 -6.22 -9.22 11.09
CA ASP A 80 -5.73 -10.52 10.62
C ASP A 80 -4.76 -11.19 11.60
N ARG A 81 -3.98 -10.41 12.36
CA ARG A 81 -3.15 -10.92 13.46
C ARG A 81 -3.95 -11.27 14.73
N GLY A 82 -5.28 -11.08 14.73
CA GLY A 82 -6.14 -11.39 15.87
C GLY A 82 -6.35 -10.24 16.87
N ASP A 83 -6.14 -8.99 16.46
CA ASP A 83 -6.31 -7.79 17.30
C ASP A 83 -7.38 -6.84 16.70
N PRO A 84 -8.67 -7.24 16.71
CA PRO A 84 -9.75 -6.45 16.12
C PRO A 84 -10.00 -5.15 16.90
N GLU A 85 -9.77 -5.12 18.21
CA GLU A 85 -9.97 -3.91 19.03
C GLU A 85 -8.98 -2.81 18.64
N ALA A 86 -7.68 -3.15 18.45
CA ALA A 86 -6.72 -2.16 17.95
C ALA A 86 -7.02 -1.74 16.50
N ALA A 87 -7.58 -2.62 15.68
CA ALA A 87 -8.02 -2.28 14.33
C ALA A 87 -9.17 -1.26 14.35
N GLU A 88 -10.16 -1.46 15.23
CA GLU A 88 -11.31 -0.55 15.38
C GLU A 88 -10.92 0.80 15.97
N ALA A 89 -9.90 0.85 16.83
CA ALA A 89 -9.37 2.10 17.36
C ALA A 89 -8.87 3.07 16.26
N LEU A 90 -8.51 2.56 15.07
CA LEU A 90 -8.08 3.37 13.94
C LEU A 90 -9.26 3.99 13.14
N TYR A 91 -10.50 3.59 13.38
CA TYR A 91 -11.64 4.00 12.53
C TYR A 91 -11.85 5.53 12.49
N PRO A 92 -11.74 6.29 13.59
CA PRO A 92 -11.85 7.74 13.53
C PRO A 92 -10.79 8.39 12.63
N GLU A 93 -9.56 7.85 12.63
CA GLU A 93 -8.45 8.34 11.81
C GLU A 93 -8.67 8.00 10.33
N ILE A 94 -9.17 6.80 10.04
CA ILE A 94 -9.56 6.38 8.68
C ILE A 94 -10.64 7.30 8.13
N ASP A 95 -11.69 7.58 8.92
CA ASP A 95 -12.80 8.41 8.49
C ASP A 95 -12.33 9.86 8.21
N ALA A 96 -11.43 10.39 9.03
CA ALA A 96 -10.83 11.71 8.83
C ALA A 96 -9.94 11.76 7.56
N ALA A 97 -9.08 10.76 7.36
CA ALA A 97 -8.22 10.67 6.18
C ALA A 97 -9.04 10.51 4.89
N TRP A 98 -10.11 9.71 4.92
CA TRP A 98 -11.05 9.57 3.81
C TRP A 98 -11.75 10.89 3.49
N GLN A 99 -12.26 11.60 4.49
CA GLN A 99 -12.89 12.90 4.28
C GLN A 99 -11.89 13.90 3.65
N ALA A 100 -10.62 13.88 4.07
CA ALA A 100 -9.58 14.72 3.48
C ALA A 100 -9.25 14.34 2.03
N ALA A 101 -9.25 13.05 1.70
CA ALA A 101 -8.93 12.57 0.36
C ALA A 101 -10.10 12.64 -0.64
N LYS A 102 -11.33 12.43 -0.17
CA LYS A 102 -12.53 12.20 -1.00
C LYS A 102 -13.62 13.25 -0.84
N GLU A 103 -13.44 14.19 0.09
CA GLU A 103 -14.37 15.29 0.38
C GLU A 103 -15.80 14.85 0.72
N LYS A 104 -15.96 13.63 1.23
CA LYS A 104 -17.26 13.05 1.59
C LYS A 104 -17.12 12.07 2.76
N PRO A 105 -18.18 11.83 3.54
CA PRO A 105 -18.10 10.88 4.66
C PRO A 105 -17.86 9.44 4.18
N LEU A 106 -17.10 8.69 4.98
CA LEU A 106 -16.92 7.26 4.78
C LEU A 106 -18.07 6.50 5.44
N SER A 107 -18.80 5.68 4.67
CA SER A 107 -19.77 4.77 5.26
C SER A 107 -19.06 3.59 5.92
N GLU A 108 -19.59 3.10 7.04
CA GLU A 108 -19.09 1.90 7.72
C GLU A 108 -18.95 0.69 6.78
N SER A 109 -19.98 0.39 5.98
CA SER A 109 -19.96 -0.74 5.04
C SER A 109 -18.82 -0.65 4.01
N ARG A 110 -18.42 0.58 3.65
CA ARG A 110 -17.31 0.82 2.74
C ARG A 110 -15.98 0.61 3.45
N ARG A 111 -15.81 1.16 4.65
CA ARG A 111 -14.63 0.93 5.48
C ARG A 111 -14.37 -0.56 5.70
N GLN A 112 -15.40 -1.30 6.10
CA GLN A 112 -15.30 -2.74 6.34
C GLN A 112 -14.91 -3.51 5.06
N ARG A 113 -15.50 -3.16 3.92
CA ARG A 113 -15.18 -3.79 2.63
C ARG A 113 -13.74 -3.54 2.21
N ASP A 114 -13.27 -2.31 2.33
CA ASP A 114 -11.93 -1.95 1.85
C ASP A 114 -10.84 -2.52 2.80
N ILE A 115 -11.10 -2.59 4.11
CA ILE A 115 -10.25 -3.33 5.06
C ILE A 115 -10.23 -4.83 4.72
N GLN A 116 -11.40 -5.44 4.51
CA GLN A 116 -11.50 -6.86 4.19
C GLN A 116 -10.78 -7.20 2.88
N MET A 117 -10.85 -6.31 1.88
CA MET A 117 -10.15 -6.49 0.61
C MET A 117 -8.64 -6.66 0.80
N PHE A 118 -8.00 -5.93 1.72
CA PHE A 118 -6.58 -6.13 2.01
C PHE A 118 -6.28 -7.49 2.65
N ILE A 119 -7.15 -7.95 3.55
CA ILE A 119 -7.04 -9.29 4.16
C ILE A 119 -7.16 -10.36 3.07
N ASP A 120 -8.16 -10.24 2.20
CA ASP A 120 -8.40 -11.20 1.11
C ASP A 120 -7.19 -11.27 0.16
N ILE A 121 -6.59 -10.13 -0.19
CA ILE A 121 -5.37 -10.07 -1.01
C ILE A 121 -4.20 -10.78 -0.29
N ALA A 122 -3.99 -10.52 0.99
CA ALA A 122 -2.93 -11.15 1.76
C ALA A 122 -3.12 -12.68 1.86
N HIS A 123 -4.35 -13.14 2.08
CA HIS A 123 -4.68 -14.57 2.12
C HIS A 123 -4.44 -15.25 0.78
N ALA A 124 -4.83 -14.60 -0.32
CA ALA A 124 -4.58 -15.10 -1.66
C ALA A 124 -3.07 -15.22 -1.96
N GLU A 125 -2.28 -14.22 -1.55
CA GLU A 125 -0.82 -14.23 -1.69
C GLU A 125 -0.16 -15.36 -0.88
N ARG A 126 -0.62 -15.58 0.37
CA ARG A 126 -0.15 -16.70 1.21
C ARG A 126 -0.42 -18.03 0.54
N HIS A 127 -1.66 -18.23 0.09
CA HIS A 127 -2.07 -19.45 -0.61
C HIS A 127 -1.22 -19.69 -1.86
N ALA A 128 -1.00 -18.66 -2.68
CA ALA A 128 -0.16 -18.75 -3.88
C ALA A 128 1.30 -19.14 -3.58
N LYS A 129 1.79 -18.81 -2.38
CA LYS A 129 3.14 -19.14 -1.90
C LYS A 129 3.22 -20.43 -1.09
N GLY A 130 2.11 -21.13 -0.90
CA GLY A 130 2.04 -22.32 -0.04
C GLY A 130 2.25 -22.01 1.45
N LEU A 131 2.01 -20.77 1.87
CA LEU A 131 2.01 -20.37 3.27
C LEU A 131 0.64 -20.67 3.90
N ASP A 132 0.63 -20.90 5.21
CA ASP A 132 -0.60 -21.04 5.97
C ASP A 132 -1.43 -19.74 5.92
N PRO A 133 -2.73 -19.78 5.58
CA PRO A 133 -3.56 -18.57 5.48
C PRO A 133 -3.66 -17.79 6.80
N SER A 134 -3.58 -18.48 7.94
CA SER A 134 -3.64 -17.87 9.28
C SER A 134 -2.27 -17.49 9.84
N CYS A 135 -1.20 -17.69 9.07
CA CYS A 135 0.18 -17.45 9.50
C CYS A 135 0.59 -18.23 10.76
N GLN A 136 -0.11 -19.34 11.08
CA GLN A 136 0.26 -20.20 12.20
C GLN A 136 1.61 -20.85 11.92
N GLY A 137 2.52 -20.79 12.90
CA GLY A 137 3.86 -21.35 12.80
C GLY A 137 4.92 -20.41 12.21
N ASN A 138 4.59 -19.16 11.87
CA ASN A 138 5.59 -18.15 11.55
C ASN A 138 6.11 -17.49 12.86
N PRO A 139 7.42 -17.53 13.17
CA PRO A 139 7.94 -16.89 14.38
C PRO A 139 7.64 -15.38 14.46
N ASP A 140 7.43 -14.72 13.32
CA ASP A 140 7.07 -13.30 13.26
C ASP A 140 5.57 -13.04 13.43
N SER A 141 4.72 -14.07 13.45
CA SER A 141 3.27 -13.95 13.67
C SER A 141 2.88 -14.05 15.16
N SER A 142 3.74 -14.65 15.99
CA SER A 142 3.46 -14.87 17.40
C SER A 142 3.82 -13.66 18.26
N LEU A 143 2.83 -12.80 18.51
CA LEU A 143 2.83 -11.96 19.71
C LEU A 143 2.56 -12.86 20.93
N GLY A 144 3.63 -13.31 21.58
CA GLY A 144 3.59 -13.78 22.97
C GLY A 144 3.02 -15.19 23.20
N THR A 145 3.84 -16.21 23.01
CA THR A 145 3.88 -17.29 24.01
C THR A 145 5.33 -17.40 24.47
N ILE A 146 5.71 -16.52 25.39
CA ILE A 146 6.87 -16.78 26.25
C ILE A 146 6.41 -17.87 27.23
N GLU A 147 6.42 -19.12 26.78
CA GLU A 147 6.44 -20.25 27.70
C GLU A 147 7.76 -20.15 28.46
N HIS A 148 7.68 -19.63 29.69
CA HIS A 148 8.71 -19.80 30.70
C HIS A 148 8.85 -21.30 30.97
N SER A 149 9.69 -21.97 30.18
CA SER A 149 10.22 -23.29 30.50
C SER A 149 11.11 -23.14 31.74
N ALA A 150 10.47 -23.24 32.91
CA ALA A 150 11.16 -23.42 34.17
C ALA A 150 11.86 -24.78 34.14
N SER A 151 13.13 -24.77 33.74
CA SER A 151 14.04 -25.89 33.90
C SER A 151 14.31 -26.10 35.39
N ALA A 152 13.48 -26.93 36.03
CA ALA A 152 13.75 -27.47 37.34
C ALA A 152 14.90 -28.49 37.24
N ASN A 153 16.13 -28.04 37.47
CA ASN A 153 17.22 -28.95 37.83
C ASN A 153 17.05 -29.35 39.30
N ARG A 154 16.73 -30.61 39.52
CA ARG A 154 16.99 -31.35 40.76
C ARG A 154 18.04 -32.41 40.46
#